data_AF-A0A9P1HWN8-F1
#
_entry.id   AF-A0A9P1HWN8-F1
#
_cell.length_a   1.000
_cell.length_b   1.000
_cell.length_c   1.000
_cell.angle_alpha   90.00
_cell.angle_beta   90.00
_cell.angle_gamma   90.00
#
_symmetry.space_group_name_H-M   'P 1'
#
loop_
_entity.id
_entity.type
_entity.pdbx_description
1 polymer ?
#
loop_
_entity_poly.entity_id
_entity_poly.type
_entity_poly.pdbx_seq_one_letter_code
_entity_poly.pdbx_strand_id
1 'polypeptide(L)'
;MLIPSYECAPDQPSSSSANDETGRYRLQLRAHRRRHRHRSNYLEHDQLFDLLTQTAETDKVREKIRRNKNKAIEREKNEALCGSERKTVHLNSLTDEYDPPFIVEIRCQNLFEYEQGLADYLAEQKCVHGLLRCVQRYGEIHVSRRPVGHGHWVPHTIRDVPVSCECMWPVDQYGHQEL
;
A
#
# COMPACT_ATOMS: atom_id res chain seq x y z
N MET A 1 49.14 -1.92 -20.79
CA MET A 1 48.27 -1.31 -19.78
C MET A 1 47.55 -2.45 -19.08
N LEU A 2 48.03 -2.80 -17.88
CA LEU A 2 47.57 -3.93 -17.07
C LEU A 2 46.73 -3.34 -15.92
N ILE A 3 45.53 -3.87 -15.70
CA ILE A 3 44.64 -3.50 -14.60
C ILE A 3 44.94 -4.46 -13.43
N PRO A 4 45.19 -3.98 -12.19
CA PRO A 4 45.49 -4.87 -11.08
C PRO A 4 44.23 -5.46 -10.43
N SER A 5 44.34 -6.74 -10.13
CA SER A 5 43.50 -7.58 -9.28
C SER A 5 43.60 -7.18 -7.81
N TYR A 6 42.47 -7.18 -7.09
CA TYR A 6 42.46 -7.07 -5.63
C TYR A 6 42.21 -8.46 -5.04
N GLU A 7 43.25 -9.01 -4.42
CA GLU A 7 43.22 -10.18 -3.55
C GLU A 7 42.66 -9.79 -2.17
N CYS A 8 41.69 -10.56 -1.67
CA CYS A 8 41.31 -10.55 -0.26
C CYS A 8 42.19 -11.56 0.48
N ALA A 9 42.90 -11.10 1.52
CA ALA A 9 43.52 -11.96 2.52
C ALA A 9 43.06 -11.56 3.94
N PRO A 10 43.02 -12.51 4.90
CA PRO A 10 42.26 -12.40 6.15
C PRO A 10 43.12 -11.97 7.34
N ASP A 11 42.48 -11.54 8.43
CA ASP A 11 42.77 -12.00 9.81
C ASP A 11 41.85 -11.32 10.86
N GLN A 12 41.22 -12.14 11.70
CA GLN A 12 40.66 -11.79 13.02
C GLN A 12 41.83 -11.74 14.06
N PRO A 13 41.63 -11.54 15.40
CA PRO A 13 40.46 -11.10 16.19
C PRO A 13 40.79 -9.98 17.21
N SER A 14 39.77 -9.34 17.81
CA SER A 14 39.90 -8.86 19.19
C SER A 14 38.55 -8.68 19.89
N SER A 15 38.43 -9.38 21.00
CA SER A 15 37.42 -9.33 22.06
C SER A 15 37.18 -7.95 22.67
N SER A 16 35.94 -7.64 23.03
CA SER A 16 35.63 -6.95 24.30
C SER A 16 34.15 -7.07 24.67
N SER A 17 33.86 -8.08 25.48
CA SER A 17 32.67 -8.24 26.31
C SER A 17 32.68 -7.24 27.46
N ALA A 18 31.87 -6.17 27.44
CA ALA A 18 31.84 -5.22 28.56
C ALA A 18 30.57 -4.36 28.73
N ASN A 19 29.45 -4.61 28.04
CA ASN A 19 28.31 -3.66 28.04
C ASN A 19 26.92 -4.21 28.42
N ASP A 20 26.79 -5.48 28.82
CA ASP A 20 25.48 -6.10 29.04
C ASP A 20 25.05 -6.18 30.52
N GLU A 21 25.98 -5.99 31.47
CA GLU A 21 25.69 -6.02 32.91
C GLU A 21 25.07 -4.72 33.44
N THR A 22 25.36 -3.57 32.82
CA THR A 22 24.84 -2.26 33.21
C THR A 22 23.34 -2.10 32.92
N GLY A 23 22.82 -2.76 31.89
CA GLY A 23 21.39 -2.73 31.53
C GLY A 23 20.52 -3.47 32.56
N ARG A 24 20.96 -4.66 32.99
CA ARG A 24 20.25 -5.47 33.98
C ARG A 24 20.26 -4.82 35.36
N TYR A 25 21.38 -4.23 35.79
CA TYR A 25 21.47 -3.51 37.06
C TYR A 25 20.56 -2.27 37.10
N ARG A 26 20.48 -1.51 36.01
CA ARG A 26 19.56 -0.35 35.89
C ARG A 26 18.09 -0.77 35.92
N LEU A 27 17.75 -1.91 35.32
CA LEU A 27 16.40 -2.46 35.34
C LEU A 27 16.01 -2.94 36.75
N GLN A 28 16.94 -3.62 37.44
CA GLN A 28 16.76 -4.05 38.84
C GLN A 28 16.64 -2.86 39.80
N LEU A 29 17.43 -1.78 39.63
CA LEU A 29 17.30 -0.56 40.42
C LEU A 29 15.95 0.14 40.21
N ARG A 30 15.43 0.16 38.97
CA ARG A 30 14.08 0.69 38.68
C ARG A 30 12.99 -0.18 39.30
N ALA A 31 13.13 -1.50 39.29
CA ALA A 31 12.20 -2.42 39.94
C ALA A 31 12.23 -2.30 41.47
N HIS A 32 13.41 -2.13 42.07
CA HIS A 32 13.59 -1.90 43.51
C HIS A 32 13.01 -0.55 43.96
N ARG A 33 13.25 0.54 43.20
CA ARG A 33 12.65 1.86 43.48
C ARG A 33 11.13 1.85 43.37
N ARG A 34 10.55 1.00 42.50
CA ARG A 34 9.09 0.82 42.43
C ARG A 34 8.51 0.04 43.61
N ARG A 35 9.23 -0.97 44.13
CA ARG A 35 8.78 -1.77 45.27
C ARG A 35 8.83 -1.02 46.61
N HIS A 36 9.74 -0.04 46.77
CA HIS A 36 9.85 0.74 48.01
C HIS A 36 9.06 2.05 48.04
N ARG A 37 8.33 2.42 46.98
CA ARG A 37 7.44 3.60 47.03
C ARG A 37 6.08 3.30 47.66
N HIS A 38 5.75 2.03 47.92
CA HIS A 38 4.54 1.63 48.64
C HIS A 38 4.88 1.02 49.99
N ARG A 39 5.41 1.85 50.89
CA ARG A 39 5.40 1.56 52.33
C ARG A 39 4.42 2.53 53.00
N SER A 40 3.24 1.98 53.29
CA SER A 40 2.21 2.44 54.24
C SER A 40 1.97 3.94 54.38
N ASN A 41 0.88 4.41 53.77
CA ASN A 41 -0.07 5.30 54.45
C ASN A 41 -1.43 4.63 54.28
N TYR A 42 -2.07 4.25 55.38
CA TYR A 42 -3.49 3.87 55.39
C TYR A 42 -4.28 5.10 54.95
N LEU A 43 -4.73 5.11 53.70
CA LEU A 43 -5.62 6.13 53.17
C LEU A 43 -7.05 5.62 53.34
N GLU A 44 -7.89 6.41 54.01
CA GLU A 44 -9.32 6.15 54.18
C GLU A 44 -10.02 5.92 52.85
N HIS A 45 -11.09 5.11 52.87
CA HIS A 45 -11.82 4.64 51.69
C HIS A 45 -12.24 5.77 50.74
N ASP A 46 -12.51 6.96 51.29
CA ASP A 46 -12.95 8.15 50.56
C ASP A 46 -11.84 8.74 49.67
N GLN A 47 -10.57 8.71 50.13
CA GLN A 47 -9.45 9.26 49.35
C GLN A 47 -9.07 8.35 48.17
N LEU A 48 -9.32 7.04 48.29
CA LEU A 48 -9.15 6.10 47.20
C LEU A 48 -10.20 6.32 46.10
N PHE A 49 -11.45 6.63 46.51
CA PHE A 49 -12.53 6.93 45.58
C PHE A 49 -12.27 8.22 44.79
N ASP A 50 -11.77 9.27 45.46
CA ASP A 50 -11.39 10.53 44.80
C ASP A 50 -10.22 10.35 43.82
N LEU A 51 -9.22 9.53 44.18
CA LEU A 51 -8.10 9.22 43.28
C LEU A 51 -8.55 8.42 42.06
N LEU A 52 -9.44 7.45 42.25
CA LEU A 52 -10.04 6.67 41.16
C LEU A 52 -10.89 7.58 40.26
N THR A 53 -11.65 8.51 40.83
CA THR A 53 -12.48 9.46 40.09
C THR A 53 -11.62 10.45 39.29
N GLN A 54 -10.55 10.99 39.87
CA GLN A 54 -9.59 11.84 39.16
C GLN A 54 -8.88 11.06 38.03
N THR A 55 -8.49 9.81 38.24
CA THR A 55 -7.90 9.00 37.16
C THR A 55 -8.91 8.75 36.03
N ALA A 56 -10.16 8.42 36.36
CA ALA A 56 -11.22 8.23 35.38
C ALA A 56 -11.55 9.51 34.59
N GLU A 57 -11.48 10.69 35.21
CA GLU A 57 -11.65 11.98 34.54
C GLU A 57 -10.46 12.29 33.62
N THR A 58 -9.23 12.04 34.08
CA THR A 58 -8.03 12.22 33.24
C THR A 58 -8.00 11.26 32.05
N ASP A 59 -8.49 10.03 32.21
CA ASP A 59 -8.62 9.04 31.14
C ASP A 59 -9.70 9.43 30.12
N LYS A 60 -10.82 10.01 30.57
CA LYS A 60 -11.84 10.59 29.67
C LYS A 60 -11.28 11.77 28.86
N VAL A 61 -10.50 12.65 29.50
CA VAL A 61 -9.84 13.79 28.82
C VAL A 61 -8.78 13.27 27.85
N ARG A 62 -7.99 12.27 28.24
CA ARG A 62 -6.97 11.63 27.39
C ARG A 62 -7.59 10.89 26.22
N GLU A 63 -8.72 10.21 26.40
CA GLU A 63 -9.51 9.64 25.31
C GLU A 63 -10.06 10.71 24.38
N LYS A 64 -10.56 11.84 24.90
CA LYS A 64 -11.06 12.95 24.08
C LYS A 64 -9.95 13.60 23.26
N ILE A 65 -8.76 13.78 23.84
CA ILE A 65 -7.56 14.26 23.14
C ILE A 65 -7.08 13.22 22.10
N ARG A 66 -7.16 11.92 22.41
CA ARG A 66 -6.82 10.83 21.47
C ARG A 66 -7.83 10.75 20.31
N ARG A 67 -9.12 10.93 20.57
CA ARG A 67 -10.18 11.01 19.55
C ARG A 67 -10.01 12.24 18.65
N ASN A 68 -9.63 13.40 19.22
CA ASN A 68 -9.36 14.61 18.44
C ASN A 68 -8.08 14.54 17.61
N LYS A 69 -7.03 13.83 18.05
CA LYS A 69 -5.85 13.52 17.22
C LYS A 69 -6.13 12.48 16.13
N ASN A 70 -7.18 11.67 16.31
CA ASN A 70 -7.65 10.68 15.35
C ASN A 70 -8.70 11.21 14.38
N LYS A 71 -9.07 12.50 14.44
CA LYS A 71 -9.49 13.23 13.23
C LYS A 71 -8.25 13.45 12.35
N ALA A 72 -7.65 12.32 11.94
CA ALA A 72 -6.82 12.26 10.77
C ALA A 72 -7.62 12.97 9.69
N ILE A 73 -7.02 14.01 9.12
CA ILE A 73 -7.48 14.73 7.93
C ILE A 73 -8.25 13.73 7.07
N GLU A 74 -9.58 13.87 7.03
CA GLU A 74 -10.43 12.99 6.26
C GLU A 74 -10.01 13.20 4.82
N ARG A 75 -9.20 12.26 4.31
CA ARG A 75 -8.58 12.42 2.99
C ARG A 75 -9.72 12.50 2.00
N GLU A 76 -9.66 13.51 1.13
CA GLU A 76 -10.56 13.63 0.01
C GLU A 76 -10.59 12.29 -0.75
N LYS A 77 -11.79 11.74 -0.91
CA LYS A 77 -12.00 10.47 -1.59
C LYS A 77 -12.41 10.77 -3.02
N ASN A 78 -11.59 10.35 -3.95
CA ASN A 78 -11.89 10.44 -5.38
C ASN A 78 -12.40 9.08 -5.87
N GLU A 79 -13.48 9.10 -6.63
CA GLU A 79 -14.06 7.92 -7.27
C GLU A 79 -13.90 8.01 -8.77
N ALA A 80 -13.84 6.85 -9.43
CA ALA A 80 -13.76 6.79 -10.89
C ALA A 80 -15.09 7.28 -11.50
N LEU A 81 -15.01 8.17 -12.49
CA LEU A 81 -16.18 8.64 -13.23
C LEU A 81 -16.73 7.58 -14.20
N CYS A 82 -15.87 6.63 -14.61
CA CYS A 82 -16.21 5.55 -15.52
C CYS A 82 -16.17 4.23 -14.76
N GLY A 83 -17.27 3.47 -14.84
CA GLY A 83 -17.32 2.07 -14.44
C GLY A 83 -16.32 1.25 -15.24
N SER A 84 -15.54 0.42 -14.56
CA SER A 84 -14.51 -0.43 -15.16
C SER A 84 -14.41 -1.76 -14.42
N GLU A 85 -14.04 -2.80 -15.16
CA GLU A 85 -13.82 -4.14 -14.65
C GLU A 85 -12.32 -4.47 -14.70
N ARG A 86 -11.82 -5.09 -13.62
CA ARG A 86 -10.41 -5.46 -13.48
C ARG A 86 -10.26 -6.97 -13.58
N LYS A 87 -9.43 -7.42 -14.51
CA LYS A 87 -9.14 -8.84 -14.72
C LYS A 87 -7.65 -9.09 -14.63
N THR A 88 -7.26 -10.03 -13.77
CA THR A 88 -5.88 -10.54 -13.74
C THR A 88 -5.72 -11.58 -14.84
N VAL A 89 -4.72 -11.40 -15.71
CA VAL A 89 -4.37 -12.32 -16.79
C VAL A 89 -3.01 -12.92 -16.49
N HIS A 90 -2.97 -14.24 -16.32
CA HIS A 90 -1.74 -14.99 -16.14
C HIS A 90 -1.03 -15.18 -17.47
N LEU A 91 0.29 -14.92 -17.48
CA LEU A 91 1.11 -14.96 -18.68
C LEU A 91 1.91 -16.26 -18.82
N ASN A 92 2.24 -16.92 -17.71
CA ASN A 92 3.02 -18.16 -17.73
C ASN A 92 2.31 -19.25 -18.54
N SER A 93 3.07 -19.94 -19.37
CA SER A 93 2.62 -21.05 -20.20
C SER A 93 3.47 -22.30 -19.94
N LEU A 94 3.20 -23.38 -20.67
CA LEU A 94 4.01 -24.59 -20.60
C LEU A 94 5.44 -24.40 -21.17
N THR A 95 5.65 -23.37 -21.99
CA THR A 95 6.92 -23.11 -22.68
C THR A 95 7.65 -21.90 -22.13
N ASP A 96 6.92 -20.93 -21.58
CA ASP A 96 7.46 -19.62 -21.22
C ASP A 96 7.05 -19.20 -19.81
N GLU A 97 8.02 -18.62 -19.12
CA GLU A 97 7.84 -17.94 -17.83
C GLU A 97 7.96 -16.44 -18.04
N TYR A 98 7.14 -15.69 -17.30
CA TYR A 98 7.11 -14.24 -17.29
C TYR A 98 7.32 -13.70 -15.87
N ASP A 99 7.94 -12.52 -15.77
CA ASP A 99 8.08 -11.77 -14.54
C ASP A 99 7.68 -10.29 -14.77
N PRO A 100 6.59 -9.80 -14.15
CA PRO A 100 5.65 -10.56 -13.30
C PRO A 100 4.89 -11.66 -14.09
N PRO A 101 4.42 -12.74 -13.43
CA PRO A 101 3.74 -13.86 -14.10
C PRO A 101 2.28 -13.57 -14.48
N PHE A 102 1.82 -12.34 -14.24
CA PHE A 102 0.49 -11.86 -14.60
C PHE A 102 0.52 -10.36 -14.88
N ILE A 103 -0.49 -9.91 -15.60
CA ILE A 103 -0.82 -8.50 -15.78
C ILE A 103 -2.25 -8.24 -15.33
N VAL A 104 -2.57 -6.97 -15.12
CA VAL A 104 -3.94 -6.53 -14.82
C VAL A 104 -4.48 -5.79 -16.03
N GLU A 105 -5.56 -6.31 -16.57
CA GLU A 105 -6.35 -5.67 -17.62
C GLU A 105 -7.50 -4.89 -16.97
N ILE A 106 -7.67 -3.63 -17.36
CA ILE A 106 -8.77 -2.77 -16.92
C ILE A 106 -9.61 -2.42 -18.14
N ARG A 107 -10.82 -3.01 -18.21
CA ARG A 107 -11.77 -2.77 -19.30
C ARG A 107 -12.89 -1.85 -18.87
N CYS A 108 -13.37 -1.01 -19.78
CA CYS A 108 -14.57 -0.21 -19.50
C CYS A 108 -15.77 -1.11 -19.41
N GLN A 109 -16.69 -0.78 -18.51
CA GLN A 109 -17.77 -1.67 -18.15
C GLN A 109 -18.61 -2.08 -19.36
N ASN A 110 -18.93 -1.12 -20.23
CA ASN A 110 -19.65 -1.38 -21.48
C ASN A 110 -18.91 -2.35 -22.42
N LEU A 111 -17.58 -2.20 -22.54
CA LEU A 111 -16.75 -3.07 -23.37
C LEU A 111 -16.64 -4.47 -22.76
N PHE A 112 -16.46 -4.56 -21.44
CA PHE A 112 -16.43 -5.82 -20.73
C PHE A 112 -17.74 -6.59 -20.88
N GLU A 113 -18.89 -5.93 -20.68
CA GLU A 113 -20.21 -6.54 -20.84
C GLU A 113 -20.45 -7.03 -22.26
N TYR A 114 -20.03 -6.26 -23.26
CA TYR A 114 -20.11 -6.66 -24.67
C TYR A 114 -19.23 -7.87 -25.00
N GLU A 115 -17.95 -7.85 -24.62
CA GLU A 115 -17.01 -8.95 -24.87
C GLU A 115 -17.42 -10.26 -24.17
N GLN A 116 -18.11 -10.16 -23.03
CA GLN A 116 -18.60 -11.31 -22.28
C GLN A 116 -19.97 -11.81 -22.78
N GLY A 117 -20.58 -11.15 -23.77
CA GLY A 117 -21.91 -11.50 -24.28
C GLY A 117 -23.05 -11.19 -23.30
N LEU A 118 -22.82 -10.29 -22.35
CA LEU A 118 -23.86 -9.79 -21.42
C LEU A 118 -24.71 -8.68 -22.06
N ALA A 119 -24.19 -8.03 -23.10
CA ALA A 119 -24.88 -7.02 -23.89
C ALA A 119 -24.86 -7.39 -25.39
N ASP A 120 -26.01 -7.23 -26.06
CA ASP A 120 -26.16 -7.56 -27.49
C ASP A 120 -25.38 -6.62 -28.42
N TYR A 121 -25.08 -5.41 -27.96
CA TYR A 121 -24.32 -4.40 -28.71
C TYR A 121 -23.44 -3.57 -27.78
N LEU A 122 -22.38 -2.98 -28.34
CA LEU A 122 -21.48 -2.12 -27.59
C LEU A 122 -22.14 -0.75 -27.33
N ALA A 123 -22.75 -0.61 -26.16
CA ALA A 123 -23.38 0.64 -25.73
C ALA A 123 -22.33 1.70 -25.33
N GLU A 124 -22.62 2.96 -25.60
CA GLU A 124 -21.79 4.08 -25.14
C GLU A 124 -21.94 4.27 -23.62
N GLN A 125 -20.83 4.24 -22.88
CA GLN A 125 -20.81 4.62 -21.47
C GLN A 125 -20.52 6.12 -21.34
N LYS A 126 -21.39 6.84 -20.64
CA LYS A 126 -21.24 8.28 -20.41
C LYS A 126 -20.88 8.58 -18.95
N CYS A 127 -20.25 9.73 -18.74
CA CYS A 127 -19.85 10.25 -17.44
C CYS A 127 -20.23 11.74 -17.34
N VAL A 128 -20.16 12.32 -16.13
CA VAL A 128 -20.52 13.72 -15.84
C VAL A 128 -21.90 14.09 -16.40
N HIS A 129 -22.96 13.55 -15.78
CA HIS A 129 -24.36 13.78 -16.19
C HIS A 129 -24.67 13.51 -17.68
N GLY A 130 -23.90 12.63 -18.33
CA GLY A 130 -24.11 12.31 -19.73
C GLY A 130 -23.44 13.26 -20.72
N LEU A 131 -22.62 14.20 -20.24
CA LEU A 131 -21.89 15.16 -21.08
C LEU A 131 -20.61 14.58 -21.65
N LEU A 132 -19.89 13.77 -20.87
CA LEU A 132 -18.61 13.20 -21.29
C LEU A 132 -18.75 11.72 -21.61
N ARG A 133 -17.76 11.16 -22.30
CA ARG A 133 -17.73 9.75 -22.69
C ARG A 133 -16.64 8.99 -21.99
N CYS A 134 -16.94 7.76 -21.58
CA CYS A 134 -15.95 6.83 -21.09
C CYS A 134 -15.27 6.13 -22.25
N VAL A 135 -13.94 6.25 -22.32
CA VAL A 135 -13.12 5.74 -23.41
C VAL A 135 -12.11 4.74 -22.87
N GLN A 136 -12.01 3.58 -23.52
CA GLN A 136 -10.99 2.58 -23.24
C GLN A 136 -9.62 3.09 -23.67
N ARG A 137 -8.65 3.07 -22.75
CA ARG A 137 -7.25 3.30 -23.06
C ARG A 137 -6.51 1.99 -23.17
N TYR A 138 -5.68 1.90 -24.19
CA TYR A 138 -4.74 0.80 -24.40
C TYR A 138 -3.32 1.31 -24.22
N GLY A 139 -2.46 0.45 -23.71
CA GLY A 139 -1.06 0.76 -23.48
C GLY A 139 -0.16 -0.45 -23.71
N GLU A 140 1.13 -0.21 -23.54
CA GLU A 140 2.13 -1.27 -23.56
C GLU A 140 2.56 -1.60 -22.12
N ILE A 141 2.80 -2.87 -21.83
CA ILE A 141 3.35 -3.34 -20.56
C ILE A 141 4.68 -4.04 -20.85
N HIS A 142 5.72 -3.66 -20.10
CA HIS A 142 7.02 -4.30 -20.18
C HIS A 142 7.14 -5.37 -19.08
N VAL A 143 7.50 -6.58 -19.50
CA VAL A 143 7.72 -7.74 -18.63
C VAL A 143 9.03 -8.41 -19.01
N SER A 144 9.56 -9.24 -18.12
CA SER A 144 10.65 -10.14 -18.47
C SER A 144 10.07 -11.48 -18.93
N ARG A 145 10.65 -12.11 -19.95
CA ARG A 145 10.26 -13.44 -20.44
C ARG A 145 11.48 -14.36 -20.48
N ARG A 146 11.28 -15.65 -20.24
CA ARG A 146 12.27 -16.70 -20.54
C ARG A 146 11.58 -18.01 -20.90
N PRO A 147 12.20 -18.91 -21.67
CA PRO A 147 11.73 -20.29 -21.74
C PRO A 147 11.80 -20.94 -20.36
N VAL A 148 10.87 -21.85 -20.06
CA VAL A 148 10.85 -22.59 -18.79
C VAL A 148 12.19 -23.28 -18.55
N GLY A 149 12.74 -23.11 -17.34
CA GLY A 149 14.02 -23.71 -16.95
C GLY A 149 15.29 -23.04 -17.50
N HIS A 150 15.17 -21.99 -18.33
CA HIS A 150 16.33 -21.20 -18.75
C HIS A 150 16.81 -20.24 -17.65
N GLY A 151 18.12 -19.98 -17.61
CA GLY A 151 18.74 -19.13 -16.59
C GLY A 151 18.67 -17.63 -16.86
N HIS A 152 18.25 -17.20 -18.05
CA HIS A 152 18.34 -15.81 -18.51
C HIS A 152 16.98 -15.25 -18.90
N TRP A 153 16.67 -14.10 -18.33
CA TRP A 153 15.49 -13.29 -18.64
C TRP A 153 15.79 -12.33 -19.78
N VAL A 154 14.82 -12.14 -20.69
CA VAL A 154 14.89 -11.16 -21.76
C VAL A 154 13.73 -10.17 -21.66
N PRO A 155 13.95 -8.88 -22.00
CA PRO A 155 12.88 -7.90 -22.00
C PRO A 155 11.84 -8.24 -23.06
N HIS A 156 10.57 -8.13 -22.70
CA HIS A 156 9.44 -8.40 -23.57
C HIS A 156 8.37 -7.30 -23.38
N THR A 157 7.71 -6.93 -24.48
CA THR A 157 6.69 -5.89 -24.47
C THR A 157 5.38 -6.47 -24.97
N ILE A 158 4.35 -6.39 -24.14
CA ILE A 158 2.99 -6.76 -24.48
C ILE A 158 2.29 -5.48 -24.91
N ARG A 159 1.74 -5.48 -26.13
CA ARG A 159 1.03 -4.34 -26.71
C ARG A 159 -0.47 -4.47 -26.55
N ASP A 160 -1.17 -3.37 -26.77
CA ASP A 160 -2.62 -3.30 -26.82
C ASP A 160 -3.29 -3.85 -25.55
N VAL A 161 -2.65 -3.64 -24.40
CA VAL A 161 -3.21 -4.03 -23.10
C VAL A 161 -4.24 -2.98 -22.67
N PRO A 162 -5.49 -3.35 -22.33
CA PRO A 162 -6.46 -2.40 -21.80
C PRO A 162 -6.01 -1.95 -20.39
N VAL A 163 -5.60 -0.70 -20.25
CA VAL A 163 -4.94 -0.18 -19.03
C VAL A 163 -5.84 0.69 -18.16
N SER A 164 -6.80 1.40 -18.74
CA SER A 164 -7.68 2.30 -17.99
C SER A 164 -8.94 2.71 -18.77
N CYS A 165 -9.87 3.33 -18.05
CA CYS A 165 -11.03 3.99 -18.60
C CYS A 165 -11.03 5.45 -18.20
N GLU A 166 -11.09 6.33 -19.19
CA GLU A 166 -11.01 7.78 -18.99
C GLU A 166 -12.29 8.46 -19.43
N CYS A 167 -12.71 9.44 -18.63
CA CYS A 167 -13.84 10.31 -18.94
C CYS A 167 -13.34 11.46 -19.81
N MET A 168 -13.71 11.46 -21.10
CA MET A 168 -13.16 12.35 -22.12
C MET A 168 -14.23 13.21 -22.78
N TRP A 169 -13.80 14.37 -23.29
CA TRP A 169 -14.61 15.29 -24.07
C TRP A 169 -14.87 14.77 -25.50
N PRO A 170 -16.14 14.62 -25.93
CA PRO A 170 -16.45 14.15 -27.27
C PRO A 170 -16.37 15.29 -28.30
N VAL A 171 -15.20 15.42 -28.92
CA VAL A 171 -14.90 16.45 -29.94
C VAL A 171 -15.84 16.38 -31.14
N ASP A 172 -16.32 15.19 -31.49
CA ASP A 172 -17.29 14.96 -32.56
C ASP A 172 -18.68 15.55 -32.27
N GLN A 173 -19.05 15.72 -31.00
CA GLN A 173 -20.35 16.29 -30.62
C GLN A 173 -20.29 17.78 -30.30
N TYR A 174 -19.22 18.24 -29.65
CA TYR A 174 -19.13 19.60 -29.12
C TYR A 174 -18.00 20.44 -29.71
N GLY A 175 -17.21 19.89 -30.63
CA GLY A 175 -16.03 20.55 -31.17
C GLY A 175 -14.82 20.46 -30.23
N HIS A 176 -13.70 21.02 -30.69
CA HIS A 176 -12.51 21.15 -29.84
C HIS A 176 -12.79 22.12 -28.70
N GLN A 177 -12.23 21.84 -27.52
CA GLN A 177 -12.31 22.77 -26.40
C GLN A 177 -11.46 24.00 -26.73
N GLU A 178 -12.10 25.13 -26.98
CA GLU A 178 -11.42 26.42 -27.02
C GLU A 178 -11.12 26.82 -25.57
N LEU A 179 -9.82 26.88 -25.22
CA LEU A 179 -9.31 27.29 -23.91
C LEU A 179 -8.79 28.73 -23.97
#